data_AF-A0A7V9H870-F1
#
_entry.id   AF-A0A7V9H870-F1
#
_cell.length_a   1.000
_cell.length_b   1.000
_cell.length_c   1.000
_cell.angle_alpha   90.00
_cell.angle_beta   90.00
_cell.angle_gamma   90.00
#
_symmetry.space_group_name_H-M   'P 1'
#
loop_
_entity.id
_entity.type
_entity.pdbx_description
1 polymer ?
#
loop_
_entity_poly.entity_id
_entity_poly.type
_entity_poly.pdbx_seq_one_letter_code
_entity_poly.pdbx_strand_id
1 'polypeptide(L)' 'MTEPAGEPTYETASARIEGIIRRLDSGEAGLRETLELCQEGRALIEFCATELEAVGTGLEELRLDELVARLEASRAPAA' A
#
# COMPACT_ATOMS: atom_id res chain seq x y z
N MET A 1 0.88 16.00 11.34
CA MET A 1 0.96 14.86 12.28
C MET A 1 2.36 14.29 12.11
N THR A 2 3.19 14.32 13.15
CA THR A 2 4.54 13.74 13.11
C THR A 2 4.38 12.24 13.30
N GLU A 3 4.67 11.47 12.26
CA GLU A 3 4.65 10.01 12.32
C GLU A 3 5.78 9.49 13.22
N PRO A 4 5.54 8.44 14.03
CA PRO A 4 6.54 7.89 14.93
C PRO A 4 7.69 7.28 14.14
N ALA A 5 8.92 7.55 14.56
CA ALA A 5 10.17 7.20 13.87
C ALA A 5 10.56 5.71 13.98
N GLY A 6 9.64 4.77 13.77
CA GLY A 6 9.90 3.34 14.00
C GLY A 6 9.24 2.34 13.04
N GLU A 7 8.15 2.69 12.36
CA GLU A 7 7.42 1.76 11.49
C GLU A 7 7.57 2.17 10.02
N PRO A 8 7.81 1.22 9.10
CA PRO A 8 7.87 1.53 7.68
C PRO A 8 6.50 2.03 7.21
N THR A 9 6.47 3.15 6.50
CA THR A 9 5.28 3.66 5.80
C THR A 9 5.31 3.27 4.32
N TYR A 10 4.17 3.36 3.63
CA TYR A 10 4.10 3.12 2.18
C TYR A 10 5.11 3.99 1.39
N GLU A 11 5.24 5.27 1.75
CA GLU A 11 6.13 6.22 1.08
C GLU A 11 7.60 5.87 1.31
N THR A 12 7.96 5.52 2.55
CA THR A 12 9.34 5.12 2.86
C THR A 12 9.71 3.79 2.22
N ALA A 13 8.79 2.82 2.20
CA ALA A 13 8.96 1.55 1.52
C ALA A 13 9.12 1.74 0.00
N SER A 14 8.29 2.58 -0.61
CA SER A 14 8.37 2.90 -2.04
C SER A 14 9.68 3.61 -2.40
N ALA A 15 10.11 4.59 -1.60
CA ALA A 15 11.40 5.25 -1.80
C ALA A 15 12.57 4.25 -1.68
N ARG A 16 12.47 3.26 -0.78
CA ARG A 16 13.47 2.20 -0.65
C ARG A 16 13.48 1.28 -1.86
N ILE A 17 12.32 0.87 -2.38
CA ILE A 17 12.19 0.07 -3.61
C ILE A 17 12.86 0.78 -4.79
N GLU A 18 12.63 2.09 -4.97
CA GLU A 18 13.31 2.87 -6.02
C GLU A 18 14.83 2.89 -5.86
N GLY A 19 15.33 2.93 -4.63
CA GLY A 19 16.75 2.80 -4.33
C GLY A 19 17.32 1.43 -4.72
N ILE A 20 16.58 0.36 -4.42
CA ILE A 20 16.94 -1.01 -4.80
C ILE A 20 16.98 -1.15 -6.33
N ILE A 21 15.95 -0.67 -7.04
CA ILE A 21 15.88 -0.71 -8.51
C ILE A 21 17.09 0.01 -9.10
N ARG A 22 17.39 1.25 -8.66
CA ARG A 22 18.58 1.98 -9.14
C ARG A 22 19.88 1.23 -8.90
N ARG A 23 20.03 0.54 -7.76
CA ARG A 23 21.22 -0.25 -7.47
C ARG A 23 21.32 -1.47 -8.39
N LEU A 24 20.23 -2.19 -8.63
CA LEU A 24 20.20 -3.34 -9.53
C LEU A 24 20.45 -2.92 -10.98
N ASP A 25 19.83 -1.84 -11.45
CA ASP A 25 19.99 -1.31 -12.81
C ASP A 25 21.41 -0.82 -13.10
N SER A 26 22.17 -0.43 -12.07
CA SER A 26 23.58 -0.07 -12.25
C SER A 26 24.44 -1.24 -12.75
N GLY A 27 24.01 -2.49 -12.53
CA GLY A 27 24.77 -3.69 -12.88
C GLY A 27 26.05 -3.90 -12.05
N GLU A 28 26.33 -3.01 -11.09
CA GLU A 28 27.52 -3.06 -10.23
C GLU A 28 27.31 -3.89 -8.95
N ALA A 29 26.09 -4.38 -8.72
CA ALA A 29 25.78 -5.22 -7.58
C ALA A 29 26.34 -6.64 -7.80
N GLY A 30 27.12 -7.14 -6.83
CA GLY A 30 27.59 -8.52 -6.85
C GLY A 30 26.47 -9.52 -6.62
N LEU A 31 26.64 -10.79 -7.00
CA LEU A 31 25.59 -11.82 -6.89
C LEU A 31 24.90 -11.88 -5.51
N ARG A 32 25.70 -11.83 -4.44
CA ARG A 32 25.17 -11.88 -3.07
C ARG A 32 24.37 -10.63 -2.72
N GLU A 33 24.87 -9.45 -3.10
CA GLU A 33 24.18 -8.18 -2.92
C GLU A 33 22.85 -8.16 -3.69
N THR A 34 22.86 -8.61 -4.95
CA THR A 34 21.64 -8.75 -5.77
C THR A 34 20.61 -9.65 -5.11
N LEU A 35 21.02 -10.77 -4.51
CA LEU A 35 20.11 -11.66 -3.79
C LEU A 35 19.48 -10.97 -2.57
N GLU A 36 20.29 -10.26 -1.78
CA GLU A 36 19.83 -9.52 -0.60
C GLU A 36 18.87 -8.40 -0.99
N LEU A 37 19.21 -7.62 -2.02
CA LEU A 37 18.37 -6.56 -2.60
C LEU A 37 17.04 -7.07 -3.14
N CYS A 38 17.03 -8.22 -3.83
CA CYS A 38 15.80 -8.83 -4.33
C CYS A 38 14.90 -9.33 -3.19
N GLN A 39 15.49 -9.91 -2.13
CA GLN A 39 14.72 -10.34 -0.96
C GLN A 39 14.10 -9.15 -0.22
N GLU A 40 14.87 -8.09 -0.02
CA GLU A 40 14.39 -6.85 0.58
C GLU A 40 13.28 -6.22 -0.28
N GLY A 41 13.51 -6.09 -1.59
CA GLY A 41 12.53 -5.55 -2.53
C GLY A 41 11.21 -6.31 -2.50
N ARG A 42 11.26 -7.65 -2.44
CA ARG A 42 10.06 -8.49 -2.31
C ARG A 42 9.29 -8.16 -1.02
N ALA A 43 9.97 -8.11 0.12
CA ALA A 43 9.32 -7.82 1.40
C ALA A 43 8.65 -6.44 1.41
N LEU A 44 9.29 -5.45 0.79
CA LEU A 44 8.72 -4.09 0.67
C LEU A 44 7.51 -4.05 -0.27
N ILE A 45 7.53 -4.80 -1.38
CA ILE A 45 6.37 -4.91 -2.28
C ILE A 45 5.19 -5.57 -1.58
N GLU A 46 5.42 -6.65 -0.83
CA GLU A 46 4.37 -7.33 -0.04
C GLU A 46 3.77 -6.39 1.02
N PHE A 47 4.62 -5.59 1.68
CA PHE A 47 4.16 -4.55 2.59
C PHE A 47 3.28 -3.50 1.88
N CYS A 48 3.77 -2.92 0.78
CA CYS A 48 3.01 -1.92 0.03
C CYS A 48 1.68 -2.47 -0.51
N ALA A 49 1.64 -3.73 -0.94
CA ALA A 49 0.41 -4.38 -1.39
C ALA A 49 -0.62 -4.50 -0.25
N THR A 50 -0.17 -4.85 0.96
CA THR A 50 -1.02 -4.96 2.16
C THR A 50 -1.63 -3.61 2.53
N GLU A 51 -0.82 -2.54 2.51
CA GLU A 51 -1.31 -1.18 2.78
C GLU A 51 -2.38 -0.75 1.76
N LEU A 52 -2.14 -1.03 0.47
CA LEU A 52 -3.10 -0.70 -0.59
C LEU A 52 -4.39 -1.53 -0.49
N GLU A 53 -4.31 -2.79 -0.08
CA GLU A 53 -5.48 -3.64 0.16
C GLU A 53 -6.32 -3.12 1.33
N ALA A 54 -5.69 -2.67 2.41
CA ALA A 54 -6.39 -2.07 3.55
C ALA A 54 -7.13 -0.79 3.14
N VAL A 55 -6.50 0.07 2.34
CA VAL A 55 -7.14 1.27 1.78
C VAL A 55 -8.28 0.89 0.84
N GLY A 56 -8.08 -0.11 -0.03
CA GLY A 56 -9.10 -0.60 -0.95
C GLY A 56 -10.35 -1.10 -0.22
N THR A 57 -10.16 -1.90 0.83
CA THR A 57 -11.24 -2.42 1.68
C THR A 57 -12.03 -1.28 2.32
N GLY A 58 -11.34 -0.29 2.92
CA GLY A 58 -12.01 0.87 3.52
C GLY A 58 -12.83 1.70 2.52
N LEU A 59 -12.37 1.81 1.28
CA LEU A 59 -13.12 2.49 0.21
C LEU A 59 -14.37 1.69 -0.22
N GLU A 60 -14.28 0.36 -0.25
CA GLU A 60 -15.43 -0.50 -0.56
C GLU A 60 -16.51 -0.42 0.53
N GLU A 61 -16.11 -0.43 1.80
CA GLU A 61 -17.02 -0.26 2.94
C GLU A 61 -17.75 1.08 2.88
N LEU A 62 -17.03 2.19 2.67
CA LEU A 62 -17.63 3.52 2.55
C LEU A 62 -18.66 3.59 1.41
N ARG A 63 -18.37 2.95 0.28
CA ARG A 63 -19.28 2.89 -0.87
C ARG A 63 -20.52 2.04 -0.56
N LEU A 64 -20.38 0.97 0.22
CA LEU A 64 -21.50 0.15 0.66
C LEU A 64 -22.44 0.95 1.57
N ASP A 65 -21.88 1.70 2.53
CA ASP A 65 -22.65 2.56 3.43
C ASP A 65 -23.47 3.62 2.66
N GLU A 66 -22.86 4.23 1.63
CA GLU A 66 -23.57 5.18 0.76
C GLU A 66 -24.76 4.52 0.03
N LEU A 67 -24.57 3.29 -0.47
CA LEU A 67 -25.64 2.54 -1.13
C LEU A 67 -26.77 2.19 -0.16
N VAL A 68 -26.44 1.78 1.07
CA VAL A 68 -27.42 1.51 2.13
C VAL A 68 -28.22 2.77 2.44
N ALA A 69 -27.56 3.91 2.66
CA ALA A 69 -28.24 5.17 2.96
C ALA A 69 -29.21 5.59 1.84
N ARG A 70 -28.82 5.40 0.57
CA ARG A 70 -29.68 5.68 -0.59
C ARG A 70 -30.88 4.74 -0.66
N LEU A 71 -30.70 3.45 -0.37
CA LEU A 71 -31.79 2.48 -0.34
C LEU A 71 -32.79 2.79 0.79
N GLU A 72 -32.30 3.14 1.98
CA GLU A 72 -33.15 3.54 3.10
C GLU A 72 -33.95 4.81 2.80
N ALA A 73 -33.30 5.83 2.22
CA ALA A 73 -33.97 7.06 1.80
C ALA A 73 -35.04 6.81 0.72
N SER A 74 -34.79 5.87 -0.20
CA SER A 74 -35.75 5.47 -1.24
C SER A 74 -36.92 4.64 -0.68
N ARG A 75 -36.75 4.01 0.50
CA ARG A 75 -37.75 3.18 1.17
C ARG A 75 -38.61 3.97 2.16
N ALA A 76 -38.22 5.20 2.50
CA ALA A 76 -39.03 6.09 3.31
C ALA A 76 -40.34 6.43 2.54
N PRO A 77 -41.53 6.14 3.10
CA PRO A 77 -42.78 6.43 2.42
C PRO A 77 -42.95 7.95 2.26
N ALA A 78 -43.42 8.38 1.09
CA ALA A 78 -43.94 9.73 0.91
C ALA A 78 -45.14 9.90 1.85
N ALA A 79 -44.93 10.64 2.95
CA ALA A 79 -45.97 11.06 3.88
C ALA A 79 -46.78 12.23 3.32
#